data_AF-B1GYI6-F1
#
_entry.id   AF-B1GYI6-F1
#
_cell.length_a   1.000
_cell.length_b   1.000
_cell.length_c   1.000
_cell.angle_alpha   90.00
_cell.angle_beta   90.00
_cell.angle_gamma   90.00
#
_symmetry.space_group_name_H-M   'P 1'
#
loop_
_entity.id
_entity.type
_entity.pdbx_description
1 polymer ?
#
loop_
_entity_poly.entity_id
_entity_poly.type
_entity_poly.pdbx_seq_one_letter_code
_entity_poly.pdbx_strand_id
1 'polypeptide(L)'
;KVENTKEYPYQAVGSIFIKQKTVATASVVGKNKIITNYHIAKQAENDPSKVIFRPGLTTDENGVFQRPFGEFTAKSIEEAPFGAGLELAIITLNPNEEGKEIGEVVKPLELGNANAVEPRQKLSLIGYPNEHVQNKMFNQEIEVLSTKNGLKYFGYTESGNSGSPILDGDNSIVGIHVGKS
;
A
#
# COMPACT_ATOMS: atom_id res chain seq x y z
N LYS A 1 -7.66 -11.24 8.48
CA LYS A 1 -7.82 -9.81 8.86
C LYS A 1 -6.66 -9.46 9.79
N VAL A 2 -6.13 -8.24 9.71
CA VAL A 2 -5.17 -7.73 10.68
C VAL A 2 -5.95 -7.15 11.85
N GLU A 3 -5.70 -7.66 13.06
CA GLU A 3 -6.41 -7.20 14.25
C GLU A 3 -5.80 -5.92 14.84
N ASN A 4 -4.47 -5.80 14.86
CA ASN A 4 -3.79 -4.59 15.32
C ASN A 4 -3.03 -3.91 14.18
N THR A 5 -3.66 -2.91 13.56
CA THR A 5 -3.04 -2.13 12.48
C THR A 5 -2.05 -1.06 12.96
N LYS A 6 -1.85 -0.92 14.28
CA LYS A 6 -0.86 0.01 14.86
C LYS A 6 0.54 -0.59 14.97
N GLU A 7 0.68 -1.89 14.80
CA GLU A 7 1.96 -2.59 14.87
C GLU A 7 2.71 -2.54 13.54
N TYR A 8 4.03 -2.60 13.60
CA TYR A 8 4.85 -2.80 12.40
C TYR A 8 4.76 -4.25 11.94
N PRO A 9 4.62 -4.54 10.63
CA PRO A 9 4.67 -3.61 9.48
C PRO A 9 3.35 -2.91 9.14
N TYR A 10 2.23 -3.34 9.74
CA TYR A 10 0.87 -2.93 9.36
C TYR A 10 0.64 -1.42 9.39
N GLN A 11 1.18 -0.70 10.37
CA GLN A 11 1.03 0.75 10.45
C GLN A 11 1.56 1.51 9.23
N ALA A 12 2.53 0.93 8.51
CA ALA A 12 3.10 1.51 7.30
C ALA A 12 2.23 1.27 6.06
N VAL A 13 1.23 0.41 6.13
CA VAL A 13 0.29 0.12 5.04
C VAL A 13 -1.01 0.86 5.30
N GLY A 14 -1.56 1.46 4.25
CA GLY A 14 -2.78 2.25 4.37
C GLY A 14 -3.67 2.17 3.15
N SER A 15 -4.91 2.57 3.36
CA SER A 15 -5.86 2.79 2.28
C SER A 15 -5.50 4.09 1.57
N ILE A 16 -5.36 4.04 0.25
CA ILE A 16 -5.30 5.24 -0.60
C ILE A 16 -6.66 5.42 -1.27
N PHE A 17 -7.26 6.58 -1.07
CA PHE A 17 -8.53 6.98 -1.65
C PHE A 17 -8.30 8.09 -2.66
N ILE A 18 -8.70 7.84 -3.90
CA ILE A 18 -8.77 8.84 -4.95
C ILE A 18 -10.22 9.31 -5.05
N LYS A 19 -10.48 10.58 -4.68
CA LYS A 19 -11.83 11.14 -4.58
C LYS A 19 -12.66 10.83 -5.83
N GLN A 20 -13.83 10.22 -5.61
CA GLN A 20 -14.82 9.85 -6.65
C GLN A 20 -14.33 8.83 -7.69
N LYS A 21 -13.19 8.16 -7.47
CA LYS A 21 -12.61 7.22 -8.45
C LYS A 21 -12.40 5.83 -7.87
N THR A 22 -11.49 5.69 -6.90
CA THR A 22 -11.10 4.36 -6.39
C THR A 22 -10.64 4.39 -4.94
N VAL A 23 -10.67 3.21 -4.32
CA VAL A 23 -10.00 2.89 -3.07
C VAL A 23 -9.03 1.75 -3.36
N ALA A 24 -7.77 1.94 -2.97
CA ALA A 24 -6.70 0.99 -3.20
C ALA A 24 -5.75 0.96 -1.98
N THR A 25 -4.57 0.36 -2.16
CA THR A 25 -3.55 0.24 -1.12
C THR A 25 -2.30 1.06 -1.46
N ALA A 26 -1.65 1.61 -0.44
CA ALA A 26 -0.34 2.24 -0.56
C ALA A 26 0.50 1.98 0.70
N SER A 27 1.82 2.19 0.58
CA SER A 27 2.78 1.94 1.66
C SER A 27 3.70 3.12 1.91
N VAL A 28 3.97 3.41 3.18
CA VAL A 28 4.95 4.40 3.64
C VAL A 28 6.36 3.85 3.47
N VAL A 29 7.20 4.57 2.72
CA VAL A 29 8.60 4.19 2.42
C VAL A 29 9.61 5.29 2.73
N GLY A 30 9.15 6.38 3.36
CA GLY A 30 10.03 7.45 3.80
C GLY A 30 9.30 8.47 4.67
N LYS A 31 10.02 9.53 5.06
CA LYS A 31 9.54 10.56 5.97
C LYS A 31 8.18 11.15 5.57
N ASN A 32 8.01 11.42 4.28
CA ASN A 32 6.79 11.98 3.70
C ASN A 32 6.36 11.28 2.41
N LYS A 33 6.79 10.04 2.18
CA LYS A 33 6.60 9.35 0.90
C LYS A 33 5.82 8.06 1.05
N ILE A 34 4.88 7.86 0.14
CA ILE A 34 4.23 6.58 -0.08
C ILE A 34 4.45 6.09 -1.51
N ILE A 35 4.33 4.78 -1.71
CA ILE A 35 4.29 4.12 -3.01
C ILE A 35 2.96 3.40 -3.22
N THR A 36 2.49 3.39 -4.46
CA THR A 36 1.32 2.64 -4.94
C THR A 36 1.51 2.35 -6.44
N ASN A 37 0.52 1.78 -7.13
CA ASN A 37 0.63 1.58 -8.58
C ASN A 37 0.38 2.87 -9.38
N TYR A 38 1.02 2.95 -10.55
CA TYR A 38 0.75 3.98 -11.55
C TYR A 38 -0.73 4.10 -11.90
N HIS A 39 -1.41 2.98 -12.19
CA HIS A 39 -2.83 3.01 -12.57
C HIS A 39 -3.78 3.49 -11.47
N ILE A 40 -3.34 3.51 -10.21
CA ILE A 40 -4.06 4.11 -9.09
C ILE A 40 -3.79 5.62 -9.04
N ALA A 41 -2.51 6.02 -9.02
CA ALA A 41 -2.11 7.42 -8.94
C ALA A 41 -2.66 8.26 -10.11
N LYS A 42 -2.62 7.72 -11.34
CA LYS A 42 -3.15 8.37 -12.55
C LYS A 42 -4.62 8.80 -12.44
N GLN A 43 -5.42 8.12 -11.62
CA GLN A 43 -6.84 8.46 -11.46
C GLN A 43 -7.05 9.81 -10.77
N ALA A 44 -6.01 10.34 -10.10
CA ALA A 44 -6.01 11.69 -9.59
C ALA A 44 -5.90 12.75 -10.70
N GLU A 45 -5.59 12.36 -11.95
CA GLU A 45 -5.48 13.27 -13.10
C GLU A 45 -4.46 14.41 -12.82
N ASN A 46 -3.33 14.07 -12.21
CA ASN A 46 -2.31 15.02 -11.73
C ASN A 46 -2.81 16.08 -10.73
N ASP A 47 -3.92 15.85 -10.02
CA ASP A 47 -4.42 16.71 -8.95
C ASP A 47 -4.17 16.08 -7.56
N PRO A 48 -3.13 16.51 -6.82
CA PRO A 48 -2.81 15.98 -5.49
C PRO A 48 -3.95 16.14 -4.48
N SER A 49 -4.82 17.14 -4.64
CA SER A 49 -5.93 17.37 -3.71
C SER A 49 -6.99 16.25 -3.74
N LYS A 50 -6.96 15.38 -4.76
CA LYS A 50 -7.84 14.21 -4.88
C LYS A 50 -7.33 12.99 -4.11
N VAL A 51 -6.08 13.01 -3.65
CA VAL A 51 -5.45 11.86 -2.98
C VAL A 51 -5.52 12.01 -1.47
N ILE A 52 -6.09 11.01 -0.80
CA ILE A 52 -6.09 10.88 0.66
C ILE A 52 -5.51 9.53 1.03
N PHE A 53 -4.52 9.52 1.92
CA PHE A 53 -3.92 8.32 2.47
C PHE A 53 -4.27 8.14 3.94
N ARG A 54 -4.64 6.92 4.33
CA ARG A 54 -5.09 6.53 5.67
C ARG A 54 -4.26 5.34 6.18
N PRO A 55 -3.09 5.59 6.79
CA PRO A 55 -2.24 4.53 7.35
C PRO A 55 -2.97 3.78 8.47
N GLY A 56 -2.87 2.45 8.47
CA GLY A 56 -3.44 1.62 9.53
C GLY A 56 -4.96 1.74 9.70
N LEU A 57 -5.69 2.23 8.70
CA LEU A 57 -7.16 2.28 8.71
C LEU A 57 -7.75 0.93 9.15
N THR A 58 -8.67 0.96 10.10
CA THR A 58 -9.35 -0.23 10.61
C THR A 58 -10.77 0.13 11.05
N THR A 59 -11.51 -0.86 11.55
CA THR A 59 -12.83 -0.68 12.16
C THR A 59 -12.85 -1.28 13.55
N ASP A 60 -13.57 -0.65 14.48
CA ASP A 60 -13.86 -1.28 15.77
C ASP A 60 -14.92 -2.40 15.65
N GLU A 61 -15.28 -2.99 16.79
CA GLU A 61 -16.27 -4.08 16.90
C GLU A 61 -17.66 -3.68 16.39
N ASN A 62 -17.99 -2.38 16.44
CA ASN A 62 -19.26 -1.83 15.95
C ASN A 62 -19.18 -1.41 14.47
N GLY A 63 -18.04 -1.63 13.81
CA GLY A 63 -17.82 -1.25 12.41
C GLY A 63 -17.52 0.22 12.20
N VAL A 64 -17.25 1.00 13.26
CA VAL A 64 -16.92 2.42 13.14
C VAL A 64 -15.47 2.57 12.67
N PHE A 65 -15.25 3.46 11.69
CA PHE A 65 -13.93 3.70 11.14
C PHE A 65 -12.98 4.31 12.16
N GLN A 66 -11.82 3.69 12.30
CA GLN A 66 -10.73 4.14 13.13
C GLN A 66 -9.55 4.52 12.23
N ARG A 67 -9.00 5.71 12.44
CA ARG A 67 -7.83 6.26 11.73
C ARG A 67 -6.72 6.49 12.73
N PRO A 68 -5.95 5.45 13.11
CA PRO A 68 -5.02 5.52 14.24
C PRO A 68 -3.96 6.62 14.12
N PHE A 69 -3.59 7.01 12.90
CA PHE A 69 -2.56 8.02 12.63
C PHE A 69 -3.11 9.21 11.82
N GLY A 70 -4.44 9.36 11.74
CA GLY A 70 -5.11 10.41 10.98
C GLY A 70 -5.14 10.15 9.46
N GLU A 71 -5.26 11.24 8.70
CA GLU A 71 -5.26 11.24 7.23
C GLU A 71 -4.16 12.17 6.70
N PHE A 72 -3.64 11.83 5.52
CA PHE A 72 -2.60 12.59 4.86
C PHE A 72 -3.04 12.90 3.43
N THR A 73 -2.94 14.16 3.01
CA THR A 73 -3.23 14.57 1.63
C THR A 73 -1.97 14.58 0.80
N ALA A 74 -2.07 14.35 -0.51
CA ALA A 74 -0.89 14.47 -1.37
C ALA A 74 -0.47 15.93 -1.56
N LYS A 75 0.83 16.15 -1.48
CA LYS A 75 1.52 17.38 -1.90
C LYS A 75 1.89 17.34 -3.38
N SER A 76 2.38 16.20 -3.85
CA SER A 76 2.75 15.97 -5.25
C SER A 76 2.65 14.50 -5.61
N ILE A 77 2.44 14.23 -6.90
CA ILE A 77 2.34 12.89 -7.48
C ILE A 77 3.41 12.77 -8.55
N GLU A 78 4.25 11.75 -8.44
CA GLU A 78 5.18 11.33 -9.47
C GLU A 78 4.66 9.99 -10.04
N GLU A 79 3.90 10.08 -11.14
CA GLU A 79 3.15 8.93 -11.65
C GLU A 79 4.06 7.83 -12.21
N ALA A 80 5.14 8.17 -12.91
CA ALA A 80 6.03 7.23 -13.57
C ALA A 80 7.52 7.58 -13.31
N PRO A 81 7.99 7.50 -12.05
CA PRO A 81 9.34 7.92 -11.63
C PRO A 81 10.48 7.22 -12.39
N PHE A 82 10.22 6.03 -12.93
CA PHE A 82 11.20 5.21 -13.65
C PHE A 82 10.85 5.03 -15.14
N GLY A 83 9.95 5.85 -15.67
CA GLY A 83 9.49 5.78 -17.05
C GLY A 83 8.24 4.91 -17.26
N ALA A 84 7.72 4.92 -18.48
CA ALA A 84 6.50 4.22 -18.86
C ALA A 84 6.68 2.69 -18.82
N GLY A 85 5.62 1.98 -18.42
CA GLY A 85 5.58 0.51 -18.39
C GLY A 85 5.85 -0.13 -17.02
N LEU A 86 6.26 0.66 -16.02
CA LEU A 86 6.36 0.21 -14.63
C LEU A 86 5.14 0.68 -13.82
N GLU A 87 4.44 -0.27 -13.20
CA GLU A 87 3.23 -0.01 -12.38
C GLU A 87 3.58 0.48 -10.96
N LEU A 88 4.27 1.61 -10.89
CA LEU A 88 4.73 2.24 -9.65
C LEU A 88 4.62 3.76 -9.75
N ALA A 89 4.05 4.37 -8.71
CA ALA A 89 4.03 5.81 -8.50
C ALA A 89 4.58 6.16 -7.10
N ILE A 90 5.19 7.32 -6.98
CA ILE A 90 5.64 7.89 -5.69
C ILE A 90 4.78 9.11 -5.39
N ILE A 91 4.21 9.17 -4.20
CA ILE A 91 3.39 10.31 -3.75
C ILE A 91 4.07 10.93 -2.53
N THR A 92 4.31 12.23 -2.61
CA THR A 92 4.76 13.01 -1.45
C THR A 92 3.53 13.53 -0.72
N LEU A 93 3.47 13.35 0.61
CA LEU A 93 2.36 13.74 1.46
C LEU A 93 2.63 15.08 2.16
N ASN A 94 1.55 15.84 2.40
CA ASN A 94 1.55 16.92 3.39
C ASN A 94 1.54 16.33 4.81
N PRO A 95 1.94 17.09 5.84
CA PRO A 95 1.68 16.72 7.23
C PRO A 95 0.18 16.52 7.51
N ASN A 96 -0.15 15.76 8.56
CA ASN A 96 -1.53 15.61 9.02
C ASN A 96 -2.03 16.89 9.73
N GLU A 97 -3.26 16.85 10.26
CA GLU A 97 -3.89 17.98 10.97
C GLU A 97 -3.12 18.43 12.22
N GLU A 98 -2.30 17.56 12.81
CA GLU A 98 -1.43 17.86 13.96
C GLU A 98 -0.06 18.41 13.52
N GLY A 99 0.17 18.59 12.21
CA GLY A 99 1.42 19.07 11.65
C GLY A 99 2.54 18.03 11.63
N LYS A 100 2.23 16.74 11.81
CA LYS A 100 3.21 15.64 11.80
C LYS A 100 3.38 15.05 10.40
N GLU A 101 4.62 14.77 10.01
CA GLU A 101 4.87 13.98 8.80
C GLU A 101 4.55 12.50 9.03
N ILE A 102 4.17 11.77 7.98
CA ILE A 102 3.75 10.36 8.11
C ILE A 102 4.83 9.49 8.75
N GLY A 103 6.10 9.67 8.38
CA GLY A 103 7.22 8.90 8.93
C GLY A 103 7.59 9.27 10.37
N GLU A 104 6.96 10.28 10.97
CA GLU A 104 7.09 10.60 12.39
C GLU A 104 6.08 9.83 13.25
N VAL A 105 4.95 9.40 12.65
CA VAL A 105 3.87 8.70 13.36
C VAL A 105 3.81 7.21 13.04
N VAL A 106 4.42 6.76 11.94
CA VAL A 106 4.59 5.34 11.60
C VAL A 106 6.02 5.05 11.15
N LYS A 107 6.53 3.84 11.43
CA LYS A 107 7.82 3.38 10.92
C LYS A 107 7.68 3.01 9.43
N PRO A 108 8.39 3.67 8.48
CA PRO A 108 8.36 3.30 7.07
C PRO A 108 8.84 1.86 6.81
N LEU A 109 8.35 1.24 5.74
CA LEU A 109 8.86 -0.03 5.24
C LEU A 109 10.22 0.14 4.58
N GLU A 110 11.08 -0.86 4.76
CA GLU A 110 12.39 -0.94 4.12
C GLU A 110 12.26 -1.64 2.77
N LEU A 111 13.16 -1.31 1.82
CA LEU A 111 13.22 -2.00 0.54
C LEU A 111 14.13 -3.23 0.68
N GLY A 112 13.58 -4.40 0.39
CA GLY A 112 14.29 -5.67 0.47
C GLY A 112 15.04 -6.01 -0.82
N ASN A 113 15.67 -7.19 -0.82
CA ASN A 113 16.35 -7.70 -2.01
C ASN A 113 15.43 -8.59 -2.85
N ALA A 114 14.75 -8.01 -3.83
CA ALA A 114 13.86 -8.75 -4.74
C ALA A 114 14.57 -9.87 -5.53
N ASN A 115 15.90 -9.79 -5.72
CA ASN A 115 16.66 -10.85 -6.41
C ASN A 115 16.85 -12.11 -5.55
N ALA A 116 16.60 -12.03 -4.24
CA ALA A 116 16.64 -13.18 -3.34
C ALA A 116 15.31 -13.95 -3.28
N VAL A 117 14.29 -13.49 -4.02
CA VAL A 117 12.98 -14.14 -4.05
C VAL A 117 13.00 -15.36 -4.98
N GLU A 118 12.67 -16.53 -4.43
CA GLU A 118 12.72 -17.81 -5.14
C GLU A 118 11.33 -18.43 -5.34
N PRO A 119 11.12 -19.26 -6.38
CA PRO A 119 9.88 -20.04 -6.52
C PRO A 119 9.58 -20.88 -5.27
N ARG A 120 8.29 -21.03 -4.95
CA ARG A 120 7.74 -21.67 -3.74
C ARG A 120 8.01 -20.95 -2.42
N GLN A 121 8.71 -19.82 -2.43
CA GLN A 121 8.82 -18.99 -1.24
C GLN A 121 7.44 -18.45 -0.84
N LYS A 122 7.17 -18.46 0.47
CA LYS A 122 5.99 -17.84 1.04
C LYS A 122 6.31 -16.39 1.43
N LEU A 123 5.46 -15.46 1.02
CA LEU A 123 5.58 -14.03 1.27
C LEU A 123 4.27 -13.50 1.85
N SER A 124 4.30 -12.29 2.41
CA SER A 124 3.10 -11.61 2.91
C SER A 124 2.66 -10.52 1.95
N LEU A 125 1.40 -10.55 1.53
CA LEU A 125 0.72 -9.45 0.85
C LEU A 125 -0.20 -8.75 1.84
N ILE A 126 0.05 -7.47 2.10
CA ILE A 126 -0.74 -6.69 3.06
C ILE A 126 -1.54 -5.64 2.31
N GLY A 127 -2.85 -5.57 2.51
CA GLY A 127 -3.64 -4.56 1.82
C GLY A 127 -5.09 -4.42 2.23
N TYR A 128 -5.81 -3.63 1.44
CA TYR A 128 -7.21 -3.28 1.63
C TYR A 128 -8.05 -3.81 0.46
N PRO A 129 -8.35 -5.13 0.40
CA PRO A 129 -9.42 -5.63 -0.46
C PRO A 129 -10.72 -4.86 -0.18
N ASN A 130 -11.54 -4.62 -1.19
CA ASN A 130 -12.72 -3.76 -1.08
C ASN A 130 -14.00 -4.34 -1.70
N GLU A 131 -13.97 -5.54 -2.30
CA GLU A 131 -15.14 -6.14 -2.93
C GLU A 131 -16.12 -6.68 -1.89
N HIS A 132 -15.62 -7.38 -0.87
CA HIS A 132 -16.48 -8.01 0.14
C HIS A 132 -16.40 -7.35 1.52
N VAL A 133 -15.24 -6.77 1.88
CA VAL A 133 -15.04 -6.17 3.20
C VAL A 133 -14.26 -4.86 3.07
N GLN A 134 -14.98 -3.74 3.10
CA GLN A 134 -14.36 -2.43 2.95
C GLN A 134 -13.60 -1.99 4.22
N ASN A 135 -12.56 -1.19 4.03
CA ASN A 135 -11.84 -0.45 5.10
C ASN A 135 -11.21 -1.35 6.18
N LYS A 136 -10.96 -2.63 5.88
CA LYS A 136 -10.23 -3.54 6.76
C LYS A 136 -8.95 -4.00 6.08
N MET A 137 -7.87 -4.05 6.85
CA MET A 137 -6.60 -4.55 6.39
C MET A 137 -6.56 -6.08 6.48
N PHE A 138 -5.97 -6.71 5.48
CA PHE A 138 -5.70 -8.15 5.44
C PHE A 138 -4.22 -8.39 5.19
N ASN A 139 -3.66 -9.37 5.89
CA ASN A 139 -2.37 -9.97 5.57
C ASN A 139 -2.67 -11.35 4.98
N GLN A 140 -2.25 -11.57 3.74
CA GLN A 140 -2.45 -12.79 2.99
C GLN A 140 -1.10 -13.43 2.72
N GLU A 141 -0.98 -14.71 3.06
CA GLU A 141 0.15 -15.51 2.59
C GLU A 141 0.01 -15.75 1.08
N ILE A 142 1.08 -15.50 0.34
CA ILE A 142 1.19 -15.80 -1.09
C ILE A 142 2.36 -16.75 -1.32
N GLU A 143 2.27 -17.59 -2.35
CA GLU A 143 3.35 -18.50 -2.75
C GLU A 143 3.91 -18.09 -4.11
N VAL A 144 5.21 -17.84 -4.18
CA VAL A 144 5.89 -17.40 -5.41
C VAL A 144 5.82 -18.51 -6.47
N LEU A 145 5.27 -18.18 -7.64
CA LEU A 145 5.24 -19.05 -8.81
C LEU A 145 6.48 -18.84 -9.68
N SER A 146 6.87 -17.59 -9.93
CA SER A 146 7.98 -17.26 -10.82
C SER A 146 8.43 -15.81 -10.63
N THR A 147 9.71 -15.55 -10.86
CA THR A 147 10.33 -14.21 -10.88
C THR A 147 10.88 -13.82 -12.26
N LYS A 148 10.81 -14.71 -13.26
CA LYS A 148 11.46 -14.52 -14.57
C LYS A 148 10.96 -13.32 -15.37
N ASN A 149 9.68 -12.99 -15.23
CA ASN A 149 9.01 -11.89 -15.95
C ASN A 149 8.15 -11.09 -14.96
N GLY A 150 8.81 -10.58 -13.91
CA GLY A 150 8.14 -10.03 -12.74
C GLY A 150 7.71 -11.11 -11.74
N LEU A 151 7.31 -10.66 -10.55
CA LEU A 151 6.88 -11.52 -9.46
C LEU A 151 5.45 -12.01 -9.70
N LYS A 152 5.31 -13.30 -10.01
CA LYS A 152 4.03 -14.02 -10.12
C LYS A 152 3.88 -14.96 -8.93
N TYR A 153 2.67 -15.10 -8.43
CA TYR A 153 2.40 -15.89 -7.23
C TYR A 153 0.98 -16.45 -7.22
N PHE A 154 0.76 -17.47 -6.37
CA PHE A 154 -0.56 -17.91 -5.96
C PHE A 154 -1.00 -17.17 -4.70
N GLY A 155 -2.26 -16.77 -4.64
CA GLY A 155 -2.83 -16.04 -3.54
C GLY A 155 -4.21 -15.50 -3.90
N TYR A 156 -5.01 -15.20 -2.88
CA TYR A 156 -6.33 -14.63 -3.09
C TYR A 156 -6.24 -13.10 -3.10
N THR A 157 -6.60 -12.42 -4.18
CA THR A 157 -6.73 -10.95 -4.18
C THR A 157 -8.05 -10.51 -4.80
N GLU A 158 -8.54 -9.38 -4.30
CA GLU A 158 -9.73 -8.65 -4.77
C GLU A 158 -9.33 -7.23 -5.21
N SER A 159 -10.24 -6.52 -5.88
CA SER A 159 -10.15 -5.06 -6.06
C SER A 159 -9.82 -4.37 -4.73
N GLY A 160 -9.02 -3.30 -4.82
CA GLY A 160 -8.45 -2.59 -3.66
C GLY A 160 -7.05 -3.05 -3.23
N ASN A 161 -6.61 -4.27 -3.62
CA ASN A 161 -5.23 -4.72 -3.37
C ASN A 161 -4.18 -4.08 -4.29
N SER A 162 -4.57 -3.34 -5.33
CA SER A 162 -3.61 -2.60 -6.15
C SER A 162 -2.75 -1.70 -5.26
N GLY A 163 -1.43 -1.84 -5.37
CA GLY A 163 -0.45 -1.10 -4.58
C GLY A 163 -0.10 -1.75 -3.24
N SER A 164 -0.68 -2.92 -2.92
CA SER A 164 -0.31 -3.69 -1.73
C SER A 164 1.16 -4.09 -1.76
N PRO A 165 1.95 -3.83 -0.71
CA PRO A 165 3.31 -4.32 -0.62
C PRO A 165 3.33 -5.84 -0.48
N ILE A 166 4.34 -6.44 -1.08
CA ILE A 166 4.70 -7.84 -0.89
C ILE A 166 5.98 -7.85 -0.07
N LEU A 167 5.90 -8.45 1.12
CA LEU A 167 6.95 -8.45 2.13
C LEU A 167 7.61 -9.82 2.26
N ASP A 168 8.92 -9.81 2.49
CA ASP A 168 9.68 -10.97 2.95
C ASP A 168 9.54 -11.19 4.47
N GLY A 169 10.28 -12.18 4.99
CA GLY A 169 10.27 -12.52 6.42
C GLY A 169 10.83 -11.44 7.35
N ASP A 170 11.58 -10.48 6.80
CA ASP A 170 12.12 -9.33 7.54
C ASP A 170 11.18 -8.11 7.48
N ASN A 171 10.00 -8.28 6.87
CA ASN A 171 9.04 -7.22 6.56
C ASN A 171 9.56 -6.16 5.57
N SER A 172 10.53 -6.52 4.73
CA SER A 172 11.06 -5.66 3.68
C SER A 172 10.29 -5.85 2.38
N ILE A 173 10.06 -4.77 1.64
CA ILE A 173 9.33 -4.79 0.37
C ILE A 173 10.19 -5.49 -0.69
N VAL A 174 9.70 -6.61 -1.20
CA VAL A 174 10.31 -7.35 -2.33
C VAL A 174 9.45 -7.28 -3.60
N GLY A 175 8.26 -6.68 -3.52
CA GLY A 175 7.39 -6.45 -4.66
C GLY A 175 6.17 -5.59 -4.29
N ILE A 176 5.39 -5.22 -5.30
CA ILE A 176 4.12 -4.51 -5.13
C ILE A 176 3.07 -5.23 -5.99
N HIS A 177 1.91 -5.51 -5.43
CA HIS A 177 0.81 -6.09 -6.18
C HIS A 177 0.31 -5.08 -7.23
N VAL A 178 0.14 -5.56 -8.47
CA VAL A 178 -0.38 -4.77 -9.59
C VAL A 178 -1.77 -5.24 -10.00
N GLY A 179 -2.00 -6.55 -10.03
CA GLY A 179 -3.26 -7.15 -10.49
C GLY A 179 -3.06 -8.60 -10.92
N LYS A 180 -4.01 -9.11 -11.72
CA LYS A 180 -3.96 -10.44 -12.34
C LYS A 180 -3.70 -10.27 -13.84
N SER A 181 -2.86 -11.13 -14.41
CA SER A 181 -2.57 -11.20 -15.85
C SER A 181 -3.18 -12.44 -16.48
#